data_AF-A0AAW4KWM4-F1
#
_entry.id   AF-A0AAW4KWM4-F1
#
_cell.length_a   1.000
_cell.length_b   1.000
_cell.length_c   1.000
_cell.angle_alpha   90.00
_cell.angle_beta   90.00
_cell.angle_gamma   90.00
#
_symmetry.space_group_name_H-M   'P 1'
#
loop_
_entity.id
_entity.type
_entity.pdbx_description
1 polymer ?
#
loop_
_entity_poly.entity_id
_entity_poly.type
_entity_poly.pdbx_seq_one_letter_code
_entity_poly.pdbx_strand_id
1 'polypeptide(L)'
;MAISVFDLFKVGIGPSSSHTVGPMRAAATFAQALTDQHVLSQTRRVEVRLYGSLSATGVGHATDRACVMGLMGEWPDRVDPT
;
A
#
# COMPACT_ATOMS: atom_id res chain seq x y z
N MET A 1 9.69 -22.21 -9.86
CA MET A 1 8.96 -21.38 -8.87
C MET A 1 8.06 -22.32 -8.07
N ALA A 2 8.17 -22.32 -6.74
CA ALA A 2 7.22 -23.01 -5.87
C ALA A 2 6.12 -22.02 -5.47
N ILE A 3 4.85 -22.47 -5.47
CA ILE A 3 3.71 -21.69 -5.00
C ILE A 3 3.27 -22.30 -3.66
N SER A 4 3.18 -21.48 -2.61
CA SER A 4 2.74 -21.91 -1.29
C SER A 4 1.24 -21.68 -1.08
N VAL A 5 0.62 -22.43 -0.16
CA VAL A 5 -0.75 -22.13 0.31
C VAL A 5 -0.83 -20.71 0.89
N PHE A 6 0.24 -20.23 1.52
CA PHE A 6 0.35 -18.87 2.04
C PHE A 6 0.45 -17.81 0.94
N ASP A 7 0.74 -18.20 -0.31
CA ASP A 7 0.68 -17.29 -1.44
C ASP A 7 -0.75 -17.02 -1.90
N LEU A 8 -1.62 -18.02 -1.75
CA LEU A 8 -3.01 -17.99 -2.15
C LEU A 8 -3.90 -17.33 -1.08
N PHE A 9 -3.62 -17.62 0.20
CA PHE A 9 -4.42 -17.14 1.32
C PHE A 9 -3.59 -16.20 2.19
N LYS A 10 -3.80 -14.89 2.00
CA LYS A 10 -3.13 -13.81 2.76
C LYS A 10 -4.15 -12.96 3.50
N VAL A 11 -3.87 -12.69 4.76
CA VAL A 11 -4.62 -11.68 5.54
C VAL A 11 -4.33 -10.30 4.94
N GLY A 12 -5.36 -9.46 4.89
CA GLY A 12 -5.29 -8.10 4.39
C GLY A 12 -6.61 -7.36 4.62
N ILE A 13 -6.70 -6.15 4.09
CA ILE A 13 -7.87 -5.28 4.18
C ILE A 13 -8.61 -5.20 2.82
N GLY A 14 -9.95 -5.21 2.89
CA GLY A 14 -10.80 -5.03 1.72
C GLY A 14 -10.88 -3.57 1.24
N PRO A 15 -11.52 -3.30 0.09
CA PRO A 15 -12.31 -4.24 -0.70
C PRO A 15 -11.53 -5.06 -1.75
N SER A 16 -10.27 -4.72 -2.07
CA SER A 16 -9.56 -5.33 -3.19
C SER A 16 -8.09 -5.67 -2.90
N SER A 17 -7.68 -6.89 -3.22
CA SER A 17 -6.27 -7.28 -3.13
C SER A 17 -5.38 -6.46 -4.08
N SER A 18 -5.87 -6.17 -5.30
CA SER A 18 -5.09 -5.49 -6.33
C SER A 18 -5.11 -3.97 -6.20
N HIS A 19 -6.23 -3.40 -5.74
CA HIS A 19 -6.44 -1.94 -5.67
C HIS A 19 -6.40 -1.38 -4.25
N THR A 20 -6.37 -2.22 -3.21
CA THR A 20 -6.26 -1.79 -1.81
C THR A 20 -4.99 -2.36 -1.17
N VAL A 21 -4.87 -3.69 -1.05
CA VAL A 21 -3.72 -4.34 -0.37
C VAL A 21 -2.40 -4.05 -1.08
N GLY A 22 -2.37 -4.20 -2.42
CA GLY A 22 -1.18 -3.94 -3.23
C GLY A 22 -0.67 -2.49 -3.08
N PRO A 23 -1.51 -1.48 -3.33
CA PRO A 23 -1.13 -0.07 -3.17
C PRO A 23 -0.71 0.31 -1.75
N MET A 24 -1.37 -0.22 -0.71
CA MET A 24 -0.98 0.01 0.69
C MET A 24 0.41 -0.55 0.99
N ARG A 25 0.70 -1.79 0.56
CA ARG A 25 2.04 -2.38 0.70
C ARG A 25 3.09 -1.58 -0.05
N ALA A 26 2.82 -1.18 -1.28
CA ALA A 26 3.75 -0.38 -2.08
C ALA A 26 4.10 0.94 -1.37
N ALA A 27 3.10 1.61 -0.81
CA ALA A 27 3.29 2.84 -0.05
C ALA A 27 4.07 2.62 1.26
N ALA A 28 3.76 1.57 2.03
CA ALA A 28 4.49 1.21 3.25
C ALA A 28 5.95 0.86 2.96
N THR A 29 6.21 0.08 1.90
CA THR A 29 7.57 -0.22 1.45
C THR A 29 8.32 1.04 1.03
N PHE A 30 7.66 1.98 0.34
CA PHE A 30 8.27 3.26 -0.03
C PHE A 30 8.66 4.08 1.22
N ALA A 31 7.75 4.21 2.19
CA ALA A 31 8.02 4.90 3.45
C ALA A 31 9.17 4.26 4.23
N GLN A 32 9.20 2.92 4.31
CA GLN A 32 10.31 2.19 4.93
C GLN A 32 11.64 2.45 4.21
N ALA A 33 11.64 2.46 2.88
CA ALA A 33 12.84 2.76 2.10
C ALA A 33 13.41 4.16 2.38
N LEU A 34 12.55 5.17 2.60
CA LEU A 34 13.01 6.51 3.02
C LEU A 34 13.71 6.49 4.38
N THR A 35 13.20 5.68 5.31
CA THR A 35 13.80 5.49 6.64
C THR A 35 15.13 4.76 6.53
N ASP A 36 15.18 3.62 5.82
CA ASP A 36 16.38 2.78 5.68
C ASP A 36 17.51 3.53 4.96
N GLN A 37 17.17 4.38 4.00
CA GLN A 37 18.13 5.22 3.28
C GLN A 37 18.49 6.51 4.03
N HIS A 38 17.93 6.74 5.23
CA HIS A 38 18.18 7.91 6.08
C HIS A 38 17.82 9.25 5.40
N VAL A 39 16.86 9.25 4.47
CA VAL A 39 16.41 10.44 3.72
C VAL A 39 15.03 10.94 4.14
N LEU A 40 14.32 10.23 5.02
CA LEU A 40 12.99 10.62 5.49
C LEU A 40 12.99 12.04 6.08
N SER A 41 13.97 12.37 6.91
CA SER A 41 14.07 13.70 7.56
C SER A 41 14.29 14.86 6.56
N GLN A 42 14.82 14.55 5.37
CA GLN A 42 15.07 15.52 4.30
C GLN A 42 13.91 15.59 3.30
N THR A 43 12.99 14.61 3.34
CA THR A 43 11.88 14.51 2.40
C THR A 43 10.82 15.57 2.71
N ARG A 44 10.61 16.51 1.78
CA ARG A 44 9.65 17.61 1.95
C ARG A 44 8.30 17.38 1.29
N ARG A 45 8.24 16.47 0.30
CA ARG A 45 7.05 16.18 -0.49
C ARG A 45 7.08 14.74 -0.96
N VAL A 46 5.94 14.07 -0.84
CA VAL A 46 5.68 12.77 -1.46
C VAL A 46 4.56 12.96 -2.47
N GLU A 47 4.68 12.30 -3.62
CA GLU A 47 3.67 12.33 -4.67
C GLU A 47 3.35 10.91 -5.11
N VAL A 48 2.08 10.53 -5.01
CA VAL A 48 1.57 9.25 -5.50
C VAL A 48 0.81 9.51 -6.78
N ARG A 49 1.23 8.85 -7.88
CA ARG A 49 0.54 8.89 -9.17
C ARG A 49 -0.02 7.51 -9.49
N LEU A 50 -1.33 7.44 -9.68
CA LEU A 50 -2.02 6.22 -10.10
C LEU A 50 -2.19 6.25 -11.62
N TYR A 51 -2.03 5.10 -12.27
CA TYR A 51 -2.11 4.98 -13.74
C TYR A 51 -3.05 3.84 -14.15
N GLY A 52 -3.60 3.93 -15.36
CA GLY A 52 -4.41 2.87 -15.97
C GLY A 52 -5.65 2.49 -15.16
N SER A 53 -5.88 1.18 -14.99
CA SER A 53 -7.02 0.67 -14.23
C SER A 53 -7.01 1.09 -12.75
N LEU A 54 -5.80 1.27 -12.19
CA LEU A 54 -5.62 1.67 -10.79
C LEU A 54 -6.12 3.09 -10.54
N SER A 55 -5.89 4.03 -11.46
CA SER A 55 -6.49 5.36 -11.38
C SER A 55 -7.97 5.36 -11.76
N ALA A 56 -8.35 4.57 -12.77
CA ALA A 56 -9.73 4.55 -13.28
C ALA A 56 -10.76 4.08 -12.23
N THR A 57 -10.37 3.16 -11.34
CA THR A 57 -11.28 2.57 -10.33
C THR A 57 -10.84 2.83 -8.89
N GLY A 58 -9.79 3.64 -8.70
CA GLY A 58 -9.12 3.76 -7.40
C GLY A 58 -10.02 4.27 -6.28
N VAL A 59 -10.91 5.22 -6.59
CA VAL A 59 -11.86 5.77 -5.60
C VAL A 59 -12.82 4.69 -5.08
N GLY A 60 -13.38 3.86 -5.98
CA GLY A 60 -14.29 2.78 -5.60
C GLY A 60 -13.62 1.66 -4.79
N HIS A 61 -12.29 1.54 -4.89
CA HIS A 61 -11.49 0.56 -4.15
C HIS A 61 -10.69 1.16 -2.99
N ALA A 62 -10.91 2.44 -2.67
CA ALA A 62 -10.18 3.18 -1.65
C ALA A 62 -8.64 3.14 -1.82
N THR A 63 -8.16 3.11 -3.07
CA THR A 63 -6.74 3.08 -3.40
C THR A 63 -5.99 4.29 -2.87
N ASP A 64 -6.62 5.46 -2.91
CA ASP A 64 -6.10 6.70 -2.35
C ASP A 64 -5.86 6.59 -0.83
N ARG A 65 -6.85 6.12 -0.08
CA ARG A 65 -6.73 5.87 1.37
C ARG A 65 -5.69 4.81 1.67
N ALA A 66 -5.67 3.72 0.91
CA ALA A 66 -4.68 2.66 1.02
C ALA A 66 -3.25 3.19 0.86
N CYS A 67 -3.01 4.06 -0.14
CA CYS A 67 -1.70 4.70 -0.32
C CYS A 67 -1.34 5.62 0.86
N VAL A 68 -2.28 6.42 1.37
CA VAL A 68 -2.02 7.30 2.51
C VAL A 68 -1.68 6.50 3.76
N MET A 69 -2.47 5.48 4.09
CA MET A 69 -2.23 4.61 5.26
C MET A 69 -0.87 3.92 5.16
N GLY A 70 -0.53 3.39 3.98
CA GLY A 70 0.80 2.81 3.76
C GLY A 70 1.92 3.83 3.95
N LEU A 71 1.78 5.06 3.44
CA LEU A 71 2.76 6.13 3.66
C LEU A 71 2.90 6.53 5.14
N MET A 72 1.87 6.31 5.96
CA MET A 72 1.90 6.49 7.41
C MET A 72 2.59 5.32 8.15
N GLY A 73 3.01 4.27 7.42
CA GLY A 73 3.68 3.09 7.98
C GLY A 73 2.74 1.93 8.31
N GLU A 74 1.45 2.05 8.01
CA GLU A 74 0.47 1.00 8.27
C GLU A 74 0.58 -0.16 7.28
N TRP A 75 0.30 -1.37 7.76
CA TRP A 75 0.32 -2.59 6.95
C TRP A 75 -1.08 -3.20 6.84
N PRO A 76 -1.49 -3.70 5.65
CA PRO A 76 -2.86 -4.14 5.42
C PRO A 76 -3.28 -5.34 6.28
N ASP A 77 -2.34 -6.12 6.80
CA ASP A 77 -2.55 -7.24 7.71
C ASP A 77 -2.56 -6.84 9.20
N ARG A 78 -2.36 -5.56 9.52
CA ARG A 78 -2.20 -5.05 10.90
C ARG A 78 -3.07 -3.84 11.24
N VAL A 79 -3.69 -3.23 10.23
CA VAL A 79 -4.52 -2.04 10.39
C VAL A 79 -5.89 -2.40 10.99
N ASP A 80 -6.40 -1.53 11.87
CA ASP A 80 -7.79 -1.59 12.36
C ASP A 80 -8.74 -1.04 11.27
N PRO A 81 -9.72 -1.84 10.80
CA PRO A 81 -10.66 -1.40 9.78
C PRO A 81 -11.83 -0.55 10.32
N THR A 82 -11.89 -0.26 11.62
CA THR A 82 -13.01 0.45 12.28
C THR A 82 -12.79 1.93 12.50
#